data_AF-A0A093CVL8-F1
#
_entry.id   AF-A0A093CVL8-F1
#
_cell.length_a   1.000
_cell.length_b   1.000
_cell.length_c   1.000
_cell.angle_alpha   90.00
_cell.angle_beta   90.00
_cell.angle_gamma   90.00
#
_symmetry.space_group_name_H-M   'P 1'
#
loop_
_entity.id
_entity.type
_entity.pdbx_description
1 polymer ?
#
loop_
_entity_poly.entity_id
_entity_poly.type
_entity_poly.pdbx_seq_one_letter_code
_entity_poly.pdbx_strand_id
1 'polypeptide(L)' 'LFLPLPATFTEVPKDVTVREGDDIEMPCAFRASGSTSYSLEIQWWYLKEPARELAHELALSVPGSRSKVIQCCGEISIHR' A
#
# COMPACT_ATOMS: atom_id res chain seq x y z
N LEU A 1 30.63 -22.89 9.12
CA LEU A 1 29.84 -22.99 7.87
C LEU A 1 28.71 -21.97 7.98
N PHE A 2 28.82 -20.80 7.34
CA PHE A 2 27.72 -19.84 7.26
C PHE A 2 26.98 -20.11 5.95
N LEU A 3 25.76 -20.64 6.03
CA LEU A 3 24.90 -20.72 4.85
C LEU A 3 24.34 -19.32 4.56
N PRO A 4 24.36 -18.84 3.31
CA PRO A 4 23.76 -17.57 2.96
C PRO A 4 22.25 -17.60 3.27
N LEU A 5 21.77 -16.56 3.97
CA LEU A 5 20.35 -16.40 4.27
C LEU A 5 19.57 -16.23 2.96
N PRO A 6 18.42 -16.91 2.79
CA PRO A 6 17.57 -16.73 1.62
C PRO A 6 17.08 -15.27 1.53
N ALA A 7 16.94 -14.77 0.30
CA ALA A 7 16.36 -13.46 0.05
C ALA A 7 14.91 -13.42 0.52
N THR A 8 14.57 -12.44 1.35
CA THR A 8 13.26 -12.36 2.01
C THR A 8 12.88 -10.92 2.33
N PHE A 9 11.58 -10.64 2.33
CA PHE A 9 11.04 -9.39 2.84
C PHE A 9 11.01 -9.44 4.36
N THR A 10 11.62 -8.45 4.99
CA THR A 10 11.56 -8.25 6.44
C THR A 10 10.46 -7.29 6.84
N GLU A 11 9.96 -6.50 5.89
CA GLU A 11 8.80 -5.65 6.04
C GLU A 11 8.05 -5.57 4.72
N VAL A 12 6.74 -5.81 4.79
CA VAL A 12 5.83 -5.79 3.65
C VAL A 12 4.84 -4.65 3.90
N PRO A 13 4.53 -3.84 2.88
CA PRO A 13 3.53 -2.80 3.03
C PRO A 13 2.21 -3.35 3.51
N LYS A 14 1.52 -2.54 4.31
CA LYS A 14 0.19 -2.86 4.84
C LYS A 14 -0.81 -1.91 4.24
N ASP A 15 -2.02 -2.41 4.04
CA ASP A 15 -3.15 -1.57 3.68
C ASP A 15 -3.40 -0.55 4.81
N VAL A 16 -3.54 0.72 4.42
CA VAL A 16 -3.80 1.83 5.33
C VAL A 16 -5.04 2.59 4.89
N THR A 17 -5.84 2.99 5.85
CA THR A 17 -7.02 3.84 5.62
C THR A 17 -6.70 5.25 6.06
N VAL A 18 -6.77 6.21 5.14
CA VAL A 18 -6.37 7.59 5.36
C VAL A 18 -7.44 8.56 4.89
N ARG A 19 -7.38 9.82 5.31
CA ARG A 19 -8.26 10.86 4.76
C ARG A 19 -7.55 11.52 3.59
N GLU A 20 -8.32 11.95 2.61
CA GLU A 20 -7.79 12.71 1.48
C GLU A 20 -7.06 13.97 1.99
N GLY A 21 -5.81 14.12 1.57
CA GLY A 21 -4.91 15.17 2.03
C GLY A 21 -3.94 14.76 3.15
N ASP A 22 -4.13 13.58 3.76
CA ASP A 22 -3.17 13.03 4.72
C ASP A 22 -1.99 12.35 4.00
N ASP A 23 -0.79 12.45 4.58
CA ASP A 23 0.38 11.71 4.12
C ASP A 23 0.29 10.23 4.51
N ILE A 24 0.82 9.36 3.66
CA ILE A 24 0.81 7.91 3.87
C ILE A 24 2.22 7.35 3.93
N GLU A 25 2.47 6.49 4.91
CA GLU A 25 3.69 5.69 4.98
C GLU A 25 3.37 4.22 4.69
N MET A 26 4.15 3.68 3.76
CA MET A 26 3.93 2.38 3.17
C MET A 26 5.30 1.69 3.06
N PRO A 27 5.85 1.24 4.21
CA PRO A 27 7.23 0.80 4.29
C PRO A 27 7.42 -0.58 3.66
N CYS A 28 8.62 -0.79 3.10
CA CYS A 28 9.05 -2.08 2.62
C CYS A 28 10.54 -2.27 2.86
N ALA A 29 10.93 -3.44 3.36
CA ALA A 29 12.30 -3.81 3.62
C ALA A 29 12.61 -5.20 3.07
N PHE A 30 13.72 -5.29 2.33
CA PHE A 30 14.19 -6.50 1.71
C PHE A 30 15.60 -6.84 2.18
N ARG A 31 15.83 -8.10 2.52
CA ARG A 31 17.14 -8.63 2.89
C ARG A 31 17.51 -9.73 1.92
N ALA A 32 18.62 -9.54 1.21
CA ALA A 32 19.28 -10.57 0.41
C ALA A 32 20.72 -10.76 0.85
N SER A 33 21.28 -11.94 0.58
CA SER A 33 22.70 -12.23 0.79
C SER A 33 23.30 -12.85 -0.47
N GLY A 34 24.59 -12.61 -0.70
CA GLY A 34 25.33 -13.10 -1.87
C GLY A 34 25.32 -12.14 -3.06
N SER A 35 25.73 -12.66 -4.23
CA SER A 35 25.92 -11.90 -5.48
C SER A 35 24.78 -12.07 -6.49
N THR A 36 23.65 -12.65 -6.07
CA THR A 36 22.47 -12.81 -6.93
C THR A 36 21.76 -11.48 -7.10
N SER A 37 21.56 -11.06 -8.35
CA SER A 37 20.70 -9.92 -8.67
C SER A 37 19.23 -10.30 -8.52
N TYR A 38 18.46 -9.42 -7.87
CA TYR A 38 17.01 -9.52 -7.77
C TYR A 38 16.41 -8.29 -8.42
N SER A 39 15.34 -8.47 -9.19
CA SER A 39 14.49 -7.36 -9.61
C SER A 39 13.31 -7.29 -8.64
N LEU A 40 13.09 -6.12 -8.05
CA LEU A 40 12.00 -5.91 -7.10
C LEU A 40 10.97 -5.00 -7.74
N GLU A 41 9.69 -5.33 -7.59
CA GLU A 41 8.59 -4.49 -8.04
C GLU A 41 7.71 -4.15 -6.85
N ILE A 42 7.47 -2.86 -6.65
CA ILE A 42 6.60 -2.34 -5.62
C ILE A 42 5.43 -1.65 -6.30
N GLN A 43 4.23 -2.06 -5.94
CA GLN A 43 3.00 -1.53 -6.49
C GLN A 43 2.17 -0.88 -5.39
N TRP A 44 1.61 0.28 -5.70
CA TRP A 44 0.79 1.08 -4.80
C TRP A 44 -0.48 1.49 -5.52
N TRP A 45 -1.61 1.35 -4.85
CA TRP A 45 -2.89 1.77 -5.40
C TRP A 45 -3.84 2.21 -4.31
N TYR A 46 -4.87 2.97 -4.68
CA TYR A 46 -5.99 3.24 -3.80
C TYR A 46 -7.24 2.54 -4.32
N LEU A 47 -8.10 2.10 -3.41
CA LEU A 47 -9.41 1.58 -3.76
C LEU A 47 -10.38 2.76 -3.86
N LYS A 48 -11.07 2.84 -5.00
CA LYS A 48 -12.19 3.78 -5.15
C LYS A 48 -13.33 3.33 -4.23
N GLU A 49 -13.90 4.26 -3.48
CA GLU A 49 -15.09 3.98 -2.66
C GLU A 49 -16.15 3.21 -3.45
N PRO A 50 -16.80 2.20 -2.84
CA PRO A 50 -17.90 1.50 -3.46
C PRO A 50 -19.04 2.48 -3.76
N ALA A 51 -19.60 2.42 -4.98
CA ALA A 51 -20.59 3.37 -5.49
C ALA A 51 -21.85 3.55 -4.60
N ARG A 52 -22.15 2.59 -3.73
CA ARG A 52 -23.28 2.61 -2.80
C ARG A 52 -23.12 3.62 -1.66
N GLU A 53 -21.88 3.92 -1.27
CA GLU A 53 -21.56 4.85 -0.19
C GLU A 53 -21.61 6.30 -0.71
N LEU A 54 -21.10 6.52 -1.92
CA LEU A 54 -21.22 7.79 -2.65
C LEU A 54 -22.69 8.20 -2.88
N ALA A 55 -23.58 7.23 -3.16
CA ALA A 55 -25.01 7.48 -3.34
C ALA A 55 -25.73 7.89 -2.05
N HIS A 56 -25.32 7.37 -0.88
CA HIS A 56 -25.86 7.78 0.42
C HIS A 56 -25.35 9.17 0.83
N GLU A 57 -24.09 9.49 0.56
CA GLU A 57 -23.48 10.79 0.85
C GLU A 57 -24.11 11.92 0.02
N LEU A 58 -24.39 11.67 -1.27
CA LEU A 58 -25.08 12.63 -2.14
C LEU A 58 -26.50 12.96 -1.64
N ALA A 59 -27.20 11.99 -1.06
CA ALA A 59 -28.55 12.17 -0.51
C ALA A 59 -28.59 12.99 0.79
N LEU A 60 -27.45 13.22 1.44
CA LEU A 60 -27.34 13.88 2.75
C LEU A 60 -26.53 15.20 2.74
N SER A 61 -26.14 15.69 1.55
CA SER A 61 -25.15 16.77 1.46
C SER A 61 -25.66 18.17 1.86
N VAL A 62 -25.17 18.65 3.01
CA VAL A 62 -24.95 20.08 3.33
C VAL A 62 -23.57 20.46 2.76
N PRO A 63 -23.37 21.66 2.18
CA PRO A 63 -22.10 22.04 1.55
C PRO A 63 -21.04 22.33 2.63
N GLY A 64 -20.29 21.31 3.01
CA GLY A 64 -19.11 21.42 3.86
C GLY A 64 -18.14 20.31 3.50
N SER A 65 -16.95 20.69 3.04
CA SER A 65 -15.82 19.84 2.65
C SER A 65 -15.69 18.58 3.52
N ARG A 66 -16.16 17.43 3.02
CA ARG A 66 -15.91 16.13 3.64
C ARG A 66 -14.63 15.57 3.02
N SER A 67 -13.52 15.60 3.76
CA SER A 67 -12.32 14.86 3.37
C SER A 67 -12.69 13.38 3.30
N LYS A 68 -12.59 12.82 2.10
CA LYS A 68 -12.99 11.45 1.79
C LYS A 68 -12.03 10.46 2.44
N VAL A 69 -12.54 9.35 2.96
CA VAL A 69 -11.69 8.28 3.50
C VAL A 69 -11.31 7.35 2.35
N ILE A 70 -10.02 7.09 2.17
CA ILE A 70 -9.46 6.29 1.08
C ILE A 70 -8.66 5.13 1.67
N GLN A 71 -8.82 3.94 1.10
CA GLN A 71 -7.96 2.80 1.39
C GLN A 71 -6.81 2.78 0.38
N CYS A 72 -5.60 2.91 0.88
CA CYS A 72 -4.36 2.76 0.13
C CYS A 72 -3.78 1.36 0.40
N CYS A 73 -3.43 0.67 -0.67
CA CYS A 73 -2.92 -0.69 -0.66
C CYS A 73 -1.51 -0.71 -1.26
N GLY A 74 -0.73 -1.70 -0.87
CA GLY A 74 0.60 -1.92 -1.42
C GLY A 74 1.01 -3.37 -1.44
N GLU A 75 1.76 -3.75 -2.47
CA GLU A 75 2.38 -5.06 -2.58
C GLU A 75 3.82 -4.92 -3.05
N ILE A 76 4.67 -5.87 -2.62
CA ILE A 76 6.01 -6.06 -3.16
C ILE A 76 6.19 -7.49 -3.68
N SER A 77 6.82 -7.61 -4.84
CA SER A 77 7.14 -8.90 -5.47
C SER A 77 8.61 -8.98 -5.92
N ILE A 78 9.13 -10.21 -5.98
CA ILE A 78 10.49 -10.51 -6.44
C ILE A 78 10.42 -11.14 -7.83
N HIS A 79 11.16 -10.58 -8.77
CA HIS A 79 11.38 -11.09 -10.11
C HIS A 79 12.83 -11.57 -10.27
N ARG A 80 13.03 -12.66 -11.03
CA ARG A 80 14.34 -13.22 -11.39
C ARG A 80 14.62 -13.06 -12.87
#